data_AF-A0A6A5F664-F1
#
_entry.id   AF-A0A6A5F664-F1
#
_cell.length_a   1.000
_cell.length_b   1.000
_cell.length_c   1.000
_cell.angle_alpha   90.00
_cell.angle_beta   90.00
_cell.angle_gamma   90.00
#
_symmetry.space_group_name_H-M   'P 1'
#
loop_
_entity.id
_entity.type
_entity.pdbx_description
1 polymer ?
#
loop_
_entity_poly.entity_id
_entity_poly.type
_entity_poly.pdbx_seq_one_letter_code
_entity_poly.pdbx_strand_id
1 'polypeptide(L)'
;MGNMTLFSDQDPETVYPSQDVIWDTFEQVFQAVWDLVTYAPVFRDYYYQGLTQFYMDNVMYLELRALLPQIYELDGSTHDAAWTLKTYQEVTRQFTADHPDFFGARIIFTIHR
;
A
#
# COMPACT_ATOMS: atom_id res chain seq x y z
N MET A 1 20.55 -6.45 3.37
CA MET A 1 19.76 -5.59 2.46
C MET A 1 18.95 -6.54 1.59
N GLY A 2 17.62 -6.50 1.47
CA GLY A 2 16.55 -5.87 2.25
C GLY A 2 15.29 -6.71 2.04
N ASN A 3 14.65 -7.21 3.10
CA ASN A 3 13.51 -8.14 3.01
C ASN A 3 12.18 -7.45 2.63
N MET A 4 12.23 -6.24 2.10
CA MET A 4 11.07 -5.41 1.77
C MET A 4 11.00 -5.06 0.27
N THR A 5 11.91 -5.60 -0.53
CA THR A 5 11.98 -5.40 -1.98
C THR A 5 12.50 -6.66 -2.66
N LEU A 6 12.23 -6.83 -3.96
CA LEU A 6 12.88 -7.85 -4.80
C LEU A 6 14.25 -7.42 -5.35
N PHE A 7 14.74 -6.24 -4.97
CA PHE A 7 16.02 -5.75 -5.45
C PHE A 7 17.16 -6.65 -4.92
N SER A 8 18.06 -7.03 -5.81
CA SER A 8 19.23 -7.86 -5.51
C SER A 8 20.46 -7.25 -6.17
N ASP A 9 21.59 -7.25 -5.46
CA ASP A 9 22.91 -6.91 -6.01
C ASP A 9 23.52 -8.06 -6.83
N GLN A 10 22.90 -9.24 -6.80
CA GLN A 10 23.25 -10.40 -7.61
C GLN A 10 22.43 -10.43 -8.89
N ASP A 11 22.90 -11.19 -9.89
CA ASP A 11 22.16 -11.43 -11.12
C ASP A 11 20.75 -12.00 -10.85
N PRO A 12 19.66 -11.27 -11.16
CA PRO A 12 18.29 -11.70 -10.87
C PRO A 12 17.90 -13.02 -11.52
N GLU A 13 18.44 -13.35 -12.70
CA GLU A 13 18.18 -14.63 -13.38
C GLU A 13 18.76 -15.82 -12.60
N THR A 14 19.80 -15.57 -11.81
CA THR A 14 20.39 -16.59 -10.91
C THR A 14 19.61 -16.70 -9.61
N VAL A 15 19.14 -15.57 -9.06
CA VAL A 15 18.40 -15.53 -7.78
C VAL A 15 16.95 -16.01 -7.94
N TYR A 16 16.34 -15.71 -9.09
CA TYR A 16 14.93 -15.97 -9.41
C TYR A 16 14.81 -16.78 -10.71
N PRO A 17 15.21 -18.06 -10.71
CA PRO A 17 15.33 -18.86 -11.94
C PRO A 17 13.98 -19.28 -12.56
N SER A 18 12.86 -18.99 -11.90
CA SER A 18 11.52 -19.26 -12.43
C SER A 18 10.50 -18.24 -11.93
N GLN A 19 9.35 -18.20 -12.60
CA GLN A 19 8.23 -17.37 -12.18
C GLN A 19 7.73 -17.74 -10.79
N ASP A 20 7.67 -19.03 -10.47
CA ASP A 20 7.21 -19.49 -9.15
C ASP A 20 8.12 -18.95 -8.03
N VAL A 21 9.44 -18.98 -8.23
CA VAL A 21 10.40 -18.49 -7.21
C VAL A 21 10.27 -16.98 -6.97
N ILE A 22 10.09 -16.19 -8.02
CA ILE A 22 9.92 -14.74 -7.85
C ILE A 22 8.56 -14.39 -7.25
N TRP A 23 7.49 -15.11 -7.61
CA TRP A 23 6.16 -14.92 -7.02
C TRP A 23 6.15 -15.26 -5.52
N ASP A 24 6.75 -16.38 -5.13
CA ASP A 24 6.87 -16.76 -3.71
C ASP A 24 7.63 -15.68 -2.91
N THR A 25 8.70 -15.14 -3.48
CA THR A 25 9.48 -14.07 -2.83
C THR A 25 8.68 -12.76 -2.75
N PHE A 26 7.95 -12.43 -3.82
CA PHE A 26 7.12 -11.23 -3.88
C PHE A 26 6.02 -11.25 -2.81
N GLU A 27 5.31 -12.38 -2.65
CA GLU A 27 4.30 -12.54 -1.61
C GLU A 27 4.89 -12.46 -0.19
N GLN A 28 6.07 -13.05 0.03
CA GLN A 28 6.78 -12.94 1.31
C GLN A 28 7.14 -11.50 1.67
N VAL A 29 7.50 -10.68 0.67
CA VAL A 29 7.74 -9.24 0.89
C VAL A 29 6.48 -8.53 1.41
N PHE A 30 5.30 -8.81 0.84
CA PHE A 30 4.05 -8.25 1.36
C PHE A 30 3.78 -8.69 2.79
N GLN A 31 3.96 -9.98 3.09
CA GLN A 31 3.76 -10.51 4.44
C GLN A 31 4.71 -9.83 5.45
N ALA A 32 5.97 -9.62 5.08
CA ALA A 32 6.96 -9.00 5.96
C ALA A 32 6.63 -7.56 6.34
N VAL A 33 5.97 -6.80 5.46
CA VAL A 33 5.59 -5.39 5.71
C VAL A 33 4.14 -5.22 6.18
N TRP A 34 3.34 -6.28 6.15
CA TRP A 34 1.89 -6.20 6.33
C TRP A 34 1.47 -5.54 7.64
N ASP A 35 2.02 -6.02 8.76
CA ASP A 35 1.66 -5.51 10.08
C ASP A 35 2.16 -4.07 10.29
N LEU A 36 3.28 -3.70 9.66
CA LEU A 36 3.77 -2.33 9.71
C LEU A 36 2.76 -1.36 9.08
N VAL A 37 2.22 -1.70 7.91
CA VAL A 37 1.31 -0.82 7.16
C VAL A 37 -0.15 -0.91 7.62
N THR A 38 -0.54 -1.96 8.35
CA THR A 38 -1.92 -2.15 8.86
C THR A 38 -2.12 -1.64 10.29
N TYR A 39 -1.10 -1.05 10.90
CA TYR A 39 -1.24 -0.25 12.12
C TYR A 39 -1.92 1.10 11.80
N ALA A 40 -3.03 1.44 12.46
CA ALA A 40 -3.92 2.54 12.07
C ALA A 40 -3.23 3.90 11.82
N PRO A 41 -2.31 4.39 12.68
CA PRO A 41 -1.59 5.64 12.40
C PRO A 41 -0.68 5.52 11.17
N VAL A 42 0.07 4.42 11.05
CA VAL A 42 0.98 4.20 9.93
C VAL A 42 0.21 4.00 8.62
N PHE A 43 -0.95 3.36 8.65
CA PHE A 43 -1.79 3.18 7.46
C PHE A 43 -2.17 4.52 6.81
N ARG A 44 -2.53 5.51 7.62
CA ARG A 44 -2.87 6.86 7.15
C ARG A 44 -1.65 7.54 6.53
N ASP A 45 -0.53 7.51 7.23
CA ASP A 45 0.73 8.10 6.77
C ASP A 45 1.26 7.42 5.50
N TYR A 46 1.19 6.10 5.45
CA TYR A 46 1.59 5.28 4.30
C TYR A 46 0.79 5.67 3.06
N TYR A 47 -0.53 5.78 3.18
CA TYR A 47 -1.36 6.15 2.05
C TYR A 47 -1.15 7.62 1.62
N TYR A 48 -1.08 8.56 2.57
CA TYR A 48 -0.80 9.97 2.25
C TYR A 48 0.56 10.10 1.56
N GLN A 49 1.61 9.45 2.08
CA GLN A 49 2.94 9.45 1.49
C GLN A 49 2.96 8.83 0.09
N GLY A 50 2.15 7.78 -0.15
CA GLY A 50 1.94 7.21 -1.48
C GLY A 50 1.37 8.24 -2.46
N LEU A 51 0.30 8.96 -2.07
CA LEU A 51 -0.27 10.05 -2.87
C LEU A 51 0.77 11.15 -3.15
N THR A 52 1.55 11.55 -2.14
CA THR A 52 2.64 12.53 -2.28
C THR A 52 3.65 12.10 -3.34
N GLN A 53 4.08 10.84 -3.34
CA GLN A 53 5.07 10.34 -4.31
C GLN A 53 4.54 10.39 -5.74
N PHE A 54 3.29 9.97 -5.98
CA PHE A 54 2.67 10.06 -7.30
C PHE A 54 2.46 11.51 -7.75
N TYR A 55 2.02 12.37 -6.85
CA TYR A 55 1.86 13.80 -7.12
C TYR A 55 3.20 14.45 -7.50
N MET A 56 4.28 14.15 -6.78
CA MET A 56 5.64 14.61 -7.10
C MET A 56 6.13 14.10 -8.47
N ASP A 57 5.58 12.98 -8.96
CA ASP A 57 5.83 12.42 -10.29
C ASP A 57 4.83 12.92 -11.36
N ASN A 58 4.11 14.01 -11.07
CA ASN A 58 3.08 14.61 -11.94
C ASN A 58 1.87 13.70 -12.26
N VAL A 59 1.58 12.70 -11.43
CA VAL A 59 0.37 11.88 -11.53
C VAL A 59 -0.74 12.48 -10.66
N MET A 60 -1.82 12.94 -11.31
CA MET A 60 -2.89 13.73 -10.66
C MET A 60 -4.14 12.93 -10.29
N TYR A 61 -4.21 11.64 -10.59
CA TYR A 61 -5.36 10.78 -10.26
C TYR A 61 -4.93 9.32 -10.14
N LEU A 62 -5.54 8.58 -9.20
CA LEU A 62 -5.26 7.16 -9.00
C LEU A 62 -6.54 6.30 -8.93
N GLU A 63 -6.47 5.08 -9.46
CA GLU A 63 -7.38 3.99 -9.13
C GLU A 63 -6.57 2.84 -8.53
N LEU A 64 -6.68 2.65 -7.21
CA LEU A 64 -5.88 1.71 -6.44
C LEU A 64 -6.65 0.42 -6.19
N ARG A 65 -6.03 -0.73 -6.49
CA ARG A 65 -6.53 -2.03 -6.06
C ARG A 65 -6.19 -2.25 -4.60
N ALA A 66 -7.19 -2.49 -3.75
CA ALA A 66 -7.00 -2.67 -2.32
C ALA A 66 -7.74 -3.91 -1.81
N LEU A 67 -7.07 -4.65 -0.92
CA LEU A 67 -7.64 -5.79 -0.20
C LEU A 67 -8.61 -5.37 0.91
N LEU A 68 -8.56 -4.10 1.35
CA LEU A 68 -9.33 -3.59 2.50
C LEU A 68 -9.16 -4.45 3.77
N PRO A 69 -7.92 -4.64 4.25
CA PRO A 69 -7.65 -5.51 5.39
C PRO A 69 -8.24 -4.94 6.69
N GLN A 70 -8.28 -5.77 7.74
CA GLN A 70 -8.50 -5.25 9.08
C GLN A 70 -7.32 -4.37 9.49
N ILE A 71 -7.62 -3.20 10.04
CA ILE A 71 -6.62 -2.25 10.53
C ILE A 71 -6.63 -2.32 12.06
N TYR A 72 -5.45 -2.43 12.68
CA TYR A 72 -5.34 -2.60 14.12
C TYR A 72 -4.84 -1.34 14.84
N GLU A 73 -5.18 -1.24 16.11
CA GLU A 73 -4.70 -0.21 17.04
C GLU A 73 -3.70 -0.80 18.04
N LEU A 74 -2.94 0.05 18.72
CA LEU A 74 -1.90 -0.40 19.67
C LEU A 74 -2.49 -1.19 20.87
N ASP A 75 -3.75 -0.94 21.23
CA ASP A 75 -4.46 -1.68 22.27
C ASP A 75 -5.01 -3.04 21.81
N GLY A 76 -4.78 -3.41 20.54
CA GLY A 76 -5.23 -4.65 19.93
C GLY A 76 -6.66 -4.62 19.39
N SER A 77 -7.38 -3.50 19.51
CA SER A 77 -8.65 -3.34 18.82
C SER A 77 -8.45 -3.28 17.30
N THR A 78 -9.49 -3.63 16.55
CA THR A 78 -9.44 -3.69 15.08
C THR A 78 -10.63 -2.99 14.46
N HIS A 79 -10.41 -2.47 13.25
CA HIS A 79 -11.39 -1.84 12.40
C HIS A 79 -11.68 -2.71 11.17
N ASP A 80 -12.89 -2.58 10.64
CA ASP A 80 -13.36 -3.37 9.51
C ASP A 80 -13.00 -2.75 8.14
N ALA A 81 -13.41 -3.42 7.06
CA ALA A 81 -13.20 -2.95 5.70
C ALA A 81 -13.90 -1.60 5.42
N ALA A 82 -15.04 -1.33 6.06
CA ALA A 82 -15.78 -0.09 5.87
C ALA A 82 -15.04 1.10 6.48
N TRP A 83 -14.48 0.93 7.68
CA TRP A 83 -13.57 1.90 8.28
C TRP A 83 -12.33 2.12 7.41
N THR A 84 -11.72 1.06 6.89
CA THR A 84 -10.54 1.15 6.02
C THR A 84 -10.82 1.94 4.75
N LEU A 85 -11.94 1.66 4.08
CA LEU A 85 -12.39 2.41 2.90
C LEU A 85 -12.69 3.88 3.24
N LYS A 86 -13.31 4.15 4.40
CA LYS A 86 -13.55 5.50 4.88
C LYS A 86 -12.24 6.24 5.13
N THR A 87 -11.23 5.58 5.69
CA THR A 87 -9.89 6.15 5.90
C THR A 87 -9.23 6.55 4.58
N TYR A 88 -9.29 5.70 3.54
CA TYR A 88 -8.84 6.08 2.19
C TYR A 88 -9.55 7.35 1.68
N GLN A 89 -10.88 7.43 1.85
CA GLN A 89 -11.65 8.60 1.44
C GLN A 89 -11.26 9.87 2.20
N GLU A 90 -11.09 9.78 3.52
CA GLU A 90 -10.69 10.90 4.38
C GLU A 90 -9.32 11.43 4.01
N VAL A 91 -8.32 10.54 3.88
CA VAL A 91 -6.95 10.92 3.51
C VAL A 91 -6.90 11.51 2.11
N THR A 92 -7.65 10.95 1.14
CA THR A 92 -7.74 11.52 -0.22
C THR A 92 -8.33 12.92 -0.21
N ARG A 93 -9.38 13.16 0.59
CA ARG A 93 -9.98 14.49 0.73
C ARG A 93 -9.02 15.49 1.37
N GLN A 94 -8.31 15.08 2.41
CA GLN A 94 -7.28 15.90 3.05
C GLN A 94 -6.18 16.25 2.03
N PHE A 95 -5.64 15.26 1.33
CA PHE A 95 -4.60 15.47 0.32
C PHE A 95 -5.06 16.41 -0.81
N THR A 96 -6.30 16.26 -1.28
CA THR A 96 -6.88 17.15 -2.32
C THR A 96 -7.07 18.58 -1.80
N ALA A 97 -7.36 18.76 -0.51
CA ALA A 97 -7.43 20.09 0.09
C ALA A 97 -6.05 20.76 0.18
N ASP A 98 -5.00 19.97 0.46
CA ASP A 98 -3.62 20.44 0.50
C ASP A 98 -3.03 20.69 -0.91
N HIS A 99 -3.53 19.94 -1.92
CA HIS A 99 -3.11 19.99 -3.32
C HIS A 99 -4.33 20.14 -4.26
N PRO A 100 -4.85 21.37 -4.47
CA PRO A 100 -6.11 21.59 -5.19
C PRO A 100 -6.14 21.17 -6.67
N ASP A 101 -4.98 20.93 -7.27
CA ASP A 101 -4.79 20.44 -8.64
C ASP A 101 -4.75 18.90 -8.74
N PHE A 102 -4.70 18.19 -7.61
CA PHE A 102 -4.87 16.75 -7.56
C PHE A 102 -6.34 16.36 -7.71
N PHE A 103 -6.67 15.47 -8.63
CA PHE A 103 -8.05 15.10 -8.96
C PHE A 103 -8.65 14.03 -8.04
N GLY A 104 -7.85 13.47 -7.13
CA GLY A 104 -8.27 12.50 -6.13
C GLY A 104 -7.88 11.06 -6.46
N ALA A 105 -8.49 10.12 -5.74
CA ALA A 105 -8.23 8.70 -5.90
C ALA A 105 -9.49 7.88 -5.66
N ARG A 106 -9.56 6.70 -6.29
CA ARG A 106 -10.62 5.71 -6.09
C ARG A 106 -10.06 4.35 -5.75
N ILE A 107 -10.87 3.56 -5.05
CA ILE A 107 -10.51 2.21 -4.60
C ILE A 107 -11.26 1.17 -5.41
N ILE A 108 -10.53 0.22 -6.00
CA ILE A 108 -11.03 -0.99 -6.62
C ILE A 108 -10.84 -2.11 -5.59
N PHE A 109 -11.94 -2.60 -5.02
CA PHE A 109 -11.85 -3.72 -4.07
C PHE A 109 -11.42 -5.00 -4.78
N THR A 110 -10.50 -5.74 -4.17
CA THR A 110 -9.96 -6.99 -4.70
C THR A 110 -9.81 -8.05 -3.61
N ILE A 111 -9.74 -9.32 -4.01
CA ILE A 111 -9.44 -10.46 -3.14
C ILE A 111 -8.24 -11.23 -3.70
N HIS A 112 -7.48 -11.89 -2.81
CA HIS A 112 -6.42 -12.82 -3.23
C HIS A 112 -7.04 -14.01 -3.96
N ARG A 113 -6.35 -14.53 -4.98
CA ARG A 113 -6.75 -15.71 -5.75
C ARG A 113 -5.73 -16.82 -5.62
#